data_AF-A0A522IYN8-F1
#
_entry.id   AF-A0A522IYN8-F1
#
_cell.length_a   1.000
_cell.length_b   1.000
_cell.length_c   1.000
_cell.angle_alpha   90.00
_cell.angle_beta   90.00
_cell.angle_gamma   90.00
#
_symmetry.space_group_name_H-M   'P 1'
#
loop_
_entity.id
_entity.type
_entity.pdbx_description
1 polymer ?
#
loop_
_entity_poly.entity_id
_entity_poly.type
_entity_poly.pdbx_seq_one_letter_code
_entity_poly.pdbx_strand_id
1 'polypeptide(L)'
;MSSFISDLYASRAGASAAIIARRDPVVYGAGTYASALSADQVASYQQDGFILLENVFGPDEVGSLLDEVRRMGTDSGAAHEGEVVREPGSNAVRSVFRVHESSERVANLA
;
A
#
# COMPACT_ATOMS: atom_id res chain seq x y z
N MET A 1 -10.29 33.06 15.91
CA MET A 1 -10.54 33.00 14.45
C MET A 1 -10.44 31.53 14.06
N SER A 2 -11.57 30.91 13.73
CA SER A 2 -11.59 29.50 13.31
C SER A 2 -11.02 29.41 11.90
N SER A 3 -9.92 28.69 11.71
CA SER A 3 -9.42 28.38 10.37
C SER A 3 -10.37 27.34 9.77
N PHE A 4 -11.10 27.72 8.72
CA PHE A 4 -11.87 26.76 7.94
C PHE A 4 -10.88 25.88 7.17
N ILE A 5 -10.75 24.62 7.58
CA ILE A 5 -10.06 23.61 6.78
C ILE A 5 -10.85 23.46 5.47
N SER A 6 -10.23 23.81 4.35
CA SER A 6 -10.80 23.64 3.01
C SER A 6 -10.55 22.22 2.52
N ASP A 7 -11.60 21.53 2.07
CA ASP A 7 -11.46 20.22 1.41
C ASP A 7 -10.97 20.42 -0.04
N LEU A 8 -9.69 20.14 -0.25
CA LEU A 8 -9.01 20.31 -1.54
C LEU A 8 -9.35 19.19 -2.55
N TYR A 9 -9.95 18.08 -2.10
CA TYR A 9 -10.24 16.89 -2.89
C TYR A 9 -11.68 16.41 -2.71
N ALA A 10 -12.63 17.35 -2.71
CA ALA A 10 -14.05 17.07 -2.53
C ALA A 10 -14.55 15.99 -3.52
N SER A 11 -15.12 14.92 -2.98
CA SER A 11 -15.64 13.77 -3.73
C SER A 11 -16.95 13.26 -3.12
N ARG A 12 -17.79 12.59 -3.92
CA ARG A 12 -19.13 12.08 -3.51
C ARG A 12 -20.11 13.16 -3.01
N ALA A 13 -19.88 14.42 -3.38
CA ALA A 13 -20.70 15.57 -2.95
C ALA A 13 -21.80 15.98 -3.95
N GLY A 14 -21.88 15.34 -5.12
CA GLY A 14 -22.83 15.71 -6.17
C GLY A 14 -23.12 14.57 -7.12
N ALA A 15 -24.03 14.82 -8.06
CA ALA A 15 -24.48 13.83 -9.05
C ALA A 15 -23.55 13.71 -10.26
N SER A 16 -22.57 14.60 -10.41
CA SER A 16 -21.60 14.60 -11.50
C SER A 16 -20.20 14.27 -11.02
N ALA A 17 -19.43 13.58 -11.85
CA ALA A 17 -18.00 13.38 -11.66
C ALA A 17 -17.20 14.52 -12.32
N ALA A 18 -16.02 14.79 -11.79
CA ALA A 18 -15.08 15.73 -12.37
C ALA A 18 -13.64 15.18 -12.24
N ILE A 19 -12.81 15.50 -13.23
CA ILE A 19 -11.36 15.35 -13.11
C ILE A 19 -10.84 16.66 -12.54
N ILE A 20 -10.17 16.60 -11.40
CA ILE A 20 -9.56 17.76 -10.73
C ILE A 20 -8.04 17.65 -10.74
N ALA A 21 -7.36 18.79 -10.70
CA ALA A 21 -5.91 18.83 -10.60
C ALA A 21 -5.43 18.42 -9.20
N ARG A 22 -4.38 17.60 -9.13
CA ARG A 22 -3.66 17.31 -7.89
C ARG A 22 -3.08 18.60 -7.30
N ARG A 23 -3.24 18.81 -5.99
CA ARG A 23 -2.73 19.98 -5.25
C ARG A 23 -1.40 19.72 -4.53
N ASP A 24 -1.05 18.46 -4.35
CA ASP A 24 0.16 18.02 -3.66
C ASP A 24 1.29 17.61 -4.61
N PRO A 25 2.56 17.80 -4.24
CA PRO A 25 3.69 17.23 -4.98
C PRO A 25 3.58 15.70 -5.08
N VAL A 26 4.06 15.11 -6.17
CA VAL A 26 4.21 13.64 -6.26
C VAL A 26 5.42 13.19 -5.45
N VAL A 27 6.56 13.88 -5.62
CA VAL A 27 7.78 13.70 -4.82
C VAL A 27 7.96 14.91 -3.94
N TYR A 28 8.00 14.68 -2.61
CA TYR A 28 8.22 15.74 -1.64
C TYR A 28 9.72 16.05 -1.49
N GLY A 29 10.06 17.28 -1.13
CA GLY A 29 11.45 17.67 -0.84
C GLY A 29 12.45 17.38 -1.97
N ALA A 30 12.00 17.38 -3.23
CA ALA A 30 12.79 17.00 -4.41
C ALA A 30 13.41 15.58 -4.34
N GLY A 31 12.92 14.70 -3.46
CA GLY A 31 13.39 13.32 -3.35
C GLY A 31 14.76 13.17 -2.70
N THR A 32 15.29 14.20 -2.02
CA THR A 32 16.64 14.16 -1.43
C THR A 32 16.80 13.09 -0.33
N TYR A 33 15.70 12.58 0.21
CA TYR A 33 15.68 11.47 1.18
C TYR A 33 15.81 10.09 0.54
N ALA A 34 15.55 9.96 -0.77
CA ALA A 34 15.48 8.69 -1.48
C ALA A 34 16.88 8.19 -1.90
N SER A 35 17.79 8.03 -0.94
CA SER A 35 19.19 7.65 -1.19
C SER A 35 19.38 6.28 -1.82
N ALA A 36 18.37 5.41 -1.74
CA ALA A 36 18.37 4.07 -2.35
C ALA A 36 17.91 4.06 -3.82
N LEU A 37 17.42 5.18 -4.36
CA LEU A 37 16.93 5.29 -5.72
C LEU A 37 17.85 6.16 -6.57
N SER A 38 17.93 5.87 -7.87
CA SER A 38 18.57 6.76 -8.83
C SER A 38 17.71 8.00 -9.09
N ALA A 39 18.34 9.08 -9.59
CA ALA A 39 17.62 10.28 -9.99
C ALA A 39 16.56 9.98 -11.08
N ASP A 40 16.88 9.08 -12.02
CA ASP A 40 15.96 8.66 -13.07
C ASP A 40 14.76 7.89 -12.51
N GLN A 41 14.97 7.01 -11.53
CA GLN A 41 13.89 6.31 -10.84
C GLN A 41 12.94 7.27 -10.12
N VAL A 42 13.48 8.29 -9.44
CA VAL A 42 12.67 9.34 -8.79
C VAL A 42 11.90 10.15 -9.83
N ALA A 43 12.53 10.48 -10.96
CA ALA A 43 11.89 11.22 -12.06
C ALA A 43 10.76 10.41 -12.72
N SER A 44 10.98 9.12 -12.99
CA SER A 44 9.96 8.21 -13.51
C SER A 44 8.79 8.08 -12.55
N TYR A 45 9.03 7.91 -11.24
CA TYR A 45 7.96 7.89 -10.25
C TYR A 45 7.17 9.21 -10.22
N GLN A 46 7.85 10.35 -10.34
CA GLN A 46 7.20 11.66 -10.40
C GLN A 46 6.29 11.81 -11.63
N GLN A 47 6.72 11.29 -12.77
CA GLN A 47 6.01 11.40 -14.05
C GLN A 47 4.87 10.37 -14.17
N ASP A 48 5.15 9.12 -13.83
CA ASP A 48 4.27 7.97 -14.12
C ASP A 48 3.42 7.56 -12.90
N GLY A 49 3.80 7.99 -11.69
CA GLY A 49 3.08 7.72 -10.45
C GLY A 49 3.33 6.32 -9.85
N PHE A 50 4.27 5.54 -10.40
CA PHE A 50 4.69 4.24 -9.86
C PHE A 50 6.17 3.97 -10.18
N ILE A 51 6.76 2.96 -9.51
CA ILE A 51 8.11 2.48 -9.77
C ILE A 51 8.14 0.96 -9.63
N LEU A 52 8.90 0.30 -10.51
CA LEU A 52 9.21 -1.13 -10.40
C LEU A 52 10.64 -1.28 -9.86
N LEU A 53 10.77 -2.01 -8.75
CA LEU A 53 12.07 -2.38 -8.18
C LEU A 53 12.23 -3.89 -8.31
N GLU A 54 13.21 -4.30 -9.10
CA GLU A 54 13.52 -5.71 -9.32
C GLU A 54 14.61 -6.18 -8.35
N ASN A 55 14.54 -7.45 -7.95
CA ASN A 55 15.57 -8.10 -7.13
C ASN A 55 15.86 -7.39 -5.79
N VAL A 56 14.84 -6.79 -5.17
CA VAL A 56 14.94 -6.19 -3.82
C VAL A 56 15.22 -7.26 -2.75
N PHE A 57 14.65 -8.45 -2.94
CA PHE A 57 14.80 -9.61 -2.06
C PHE A 57 15.53 -10.75 -2.77
N GLY A 58 16.31 -11.52 -2.03
CA GLY A 58 16.89 -12.76 -2.51
C GLY A 58 15.84 -13.88 -2.70
N PRO A 59 16.15 -14.95 -3.46
CA PRO A 59 15.23 -16.07 -3.67
C PRO A 59 14.72 -16.73 -2.38
N ASP A 60 15.57 -16.86 -1.36
CA ASP A 60 15.21 -17.47 -0.08
C ASP A 60 14.22 -16.60 0.70
N GLU A 61 14.43 -15.28 0.69
CA GLU A 61 13.51 -14.31 1.29
C GLU A 61 12.16 -14.32 0.58
N VAL A 62 12.17 -14.31 -0.76
CA VAL A 62 10.94 -14.42 -1.57
C VAL A 62 10.18 -15.70 -1.24
N GLY A 63 10.89 -16.84 -1.13
CA GLY A 63 10.30 -18.11 -0.73
C GLY A 63 9.64 -18.04 0.66
N SER A 64 10.36 -17.50 1.64
CA SER A 64 9.85 -17.36 3.01
C SER A 64 8.63 -16.44 3.10
N LEU A 65 8.61 -15.34 2.34
CA LEU A 65 7.46 -14.43 2.29
C LEU A 65 6.25 -15.08 1.62
N LEU A 66 6.47 -15.84 0.55
CA LEU A 66 5.39 -16.54 -0.14
C LEU A 66 4.74 -17.62 0.73
N ASP A 67 5.54 -18.34 1.51
CA ASP A 67 5.04 -19.34 2.45
C ASP A 67 4.20 -18.70 3.56
N GLU A 68 4.59 -17.51 4.04
CA GLU A 68 3.80 -16.75 5.00
C GLU A 68 2.46 -16.28 4.41
N VAL A 69 2.45 -15.79 3.16
CA VAL A 69 1.20 -15.42 2.46
C VAL A 69 0.28 -16.63 2.31
N ARG A 70 0.81 -17.78 1.94
CA ARG A 70 0.04 -19.04 1.83
C ARG A 70 -0.53 -19.45 3.17
N ARG A 71 0.28 -19.39 4.24
CA ARG A 71 -0.12 -19.70 5.61
C ARG A 71 -1.30 -18.82 6.02
N MET A 72 -1.21 -17.49 5.83
CA MET A 72 -2.29 -16.55 6.15
C MET A 72 -3.59 -16.79 5.37
N GLY A 73 -3.48 -17.29 4.13
CA GLY A 73 -4.63 -17.66 3.31
C GLY A 73 -5.38 -18.90 3.81
N THR A 74 -4.70 -19.82 4.50
CA THR A 74 -5.32 -21.01 5.12
C THR A 74 -5.70 -20.77 6.58
N ASP A 75 -4.85 -20.07 7.30
CA ASP A 75 -4.97 -19.74 8.72
C ASP A 75 -4.49 -18.31 8.92
N SER A 76 -5.46 -17.40 9.03
CA SER A 76 -5.21 -15.97 9.23
C SER A 76 -4.63 -15.65 10.62
N GLY A 77 -4.39 -16.67 11.46
CA GLY A 77 -3.65 -16.57 12.71
C GLY A 77 -4.34 -15.66 13.72
N ALA A 78 -3.61 -14.67 14.23
CA ALA A 78 -4.11 -13.71 15.22
C ALA A 78 -4.98 -12.59 14.62
N ALA A 79 -5.20 -12.57 13.30
CA ALA A 79 -6.05 -11.57 12.67
C ALA A 79 -7.48 -11.62 13.22
N HIS A 80 -8.06 -10.46 13.47
CA HIS A 80 -9.44 -10.34 13.93
C HIS A 80 -10.44 -10.65 12.80
N GLU A 81 -11.66 -11.05 13.14
CA GLU A 81 -12.69 -11.42 12.13
C GLU A 81 -12.98 -10.27 11.14
N GLY A 82 -12.91 -9.01 11.60
CA GLY A 82 -13.06 -7.83 10.74
C GLY A 82 -11.87 -7.53 9.81
N GLU A 83 -10.76 -8.23 9.98
CA GLU A 83 -9.54 -8.06 9.18
C GLU A 83 -9.41 -9.14 8.09
N VAL A 84 -10.27 -10.15 8.09
CA VAL A 84 -10.23 -11.27 7.14
C VAL A 84 -11.42 -11.16 6.19
N VAL A 85 -11.15 -10.75 4.95
CA VAL A 85 -12.15 -10.71 3.89
C VAL A 85 -12.18 -12.04 3.17
N ARG A 86 -13.36 -12.66 3.13
CA ARG A 86 -13.61 -13.94 2.45
C ARG A 86 -14.51 -13.73 1.22
N GLU A 87 -14.36 -14.61 0.26
CA GLU A 87 -15.20 -14.65 -0.95
C GLU A 87 -16.67 -14.92 -0.58
N PRO A 88 -17.63 -14.10 -1.05
CA PRO A 88 -19.05 -14.37 -0.85
C PRO A 88 -19.46 -15.77 -1.33
N GLY A 89 -20.18 -16.52 -0.50
CA GLY A 89 -20.64 -17.87 -0.85
C GLY A 89 -19.58 -18.96 -0.69
N SER A 90 -18.38 -18.65 -0.17
CA SER A 90 -17.41 -19.65 0.28
C SER A 90 -16.66 -19.17 1.52
N ASN A 91 -15.81 -20.01 2.10
CA ASN A 91 -14.90 -19.60 3.17
C ASN A 91 -13.49 -19.26 2.67
N ALA A 92 -13.28 -19.14 1.36
CA ALA A 92 -11.97 -18.84 0.80
C ALA A 92 -11.52 -17.41 1.17
N VAL A 93 -10.34 -17.29 1.78
CA VAL A 93 -9.74 -15.98 2.12
C VAL A 93 -9.33 -15.25 0.83
N ARG A 94 -9.57 -13.93 0.80
CA ARG A 94 -9.20 -13.03 -0.31
C ARG A 94 -8.24 -11.94 0.12
N SER A 95 -8.45 -11.39 1.31
CA SER A 95 -7.55 -10.40 1.90
C SER A 95 -7.45 -10.62 3.40
N VAL A 96 -6.24 -10.44 3.92
CA VAL A 96 -5.99 -10.30 5.36
C VAL A 96 -5.41 -8.89 5.55
N PHE A 97 -6.05 -8.08 6.37
CA PHE A 97 -5.65 -6.71 6.67
C PHE A 97 -4.76 -6.68 7.91
N ARG A 98 -4.03 -5.57 8.08
CA ARG A 98 -3.16 -5.31 9.25
C ARG A 98 -2.14 -6.43 9.53
N VAL A 99 -1.65 -7.06 8.46
CA VAL A 99 -0.70 -8.18 8.52
C VAL A 99 0.62 -7.85 9.22
N HIS A 100 1.02 -6.56 9.28
CA HIS A 100 2.19 -6.12 10.04
C HIS A 100 1.98 -6.19 11.57
N GLU A 101 0.75 -6.37 12.05
CA GLU A 101 0.44 -6.55 13.48
C GLU A 101 0.17 -8.01 13.83
N SER A 102 -0.35 -8.79 12.88
CA SER A 102 -0.72 -10.20 13.07
C SER A 102 0.31 -11.20 12.54
N SER A 103 1.31 -10.75 11.79
CA SER A 103 2.44 -11.55 11.31
C SER A 103 3.77 -10.87 11.64
N GLU A 104 4.54 -11.51 12.53
CA GLU A 104 5.90 -11.05 12.89
C GLU A 104 6.82 -10.95 11.66
N ARG A 105 6.68 -11.89 10.70
CA ARG A 105 7.50 -11.89 9.49
C ARG A 105 7.21 -10.69 8.60
N VAL A 106 5.94 -10.28 8.47
CA VAL A 106 5.57 -9.08 7.72
C VAL A 106 5.93 -7.82 8.52
N ALA A 107 5.79 -7.84 9.85
CA ALA A 107 6.20 -6.74 10.71
C ALA A 107 7.70 -6.39 10.54
N ASN A 108 8.55 -7.40 10.39
CA ASN A 108 9.99 -7.23 10.19
C ASN A 108 10.38 -6.71 8.80
N LEU A 109 9.44 -6.60 7.84
CA LEU A 109 9.66 -5.91 6.56
C LEU A 109 9.35 -4.41 6.62
N ALA A 110 8.57 -3.97 7.62
CA ALA A 110 7.92 -2.65 7.66
C ALA A 110 8.80 -1.55 8.28
#